data_AF-A0A438D999-F1
#
_entry.id   AF-A0A438D999-F1
#
_cell.length_a   1.000
_cell.length_b   1.000
_cell.length_c   1.000
_cell.angle_alpha   90.00
_cell.angle_beta   90.00
_cell.angle_gamma   90.00
#
_symmetry.space_group_name_H-M   'P 1'
#
loop_
_entity.id
_entity.type
_entity.pdbx_description
1 polymer ?
#
loop_
_entity_poly.entity_id
_entity_poly.type
_entity_poly.pdbx_seq_one_letter_code
_entity_poly.pdbx_strand_id
1 'polypeptide(L)'
;MEKPPPEKSGSFSGHNVESHPPESEAEGELEDRENAKESSSISDSALPQVSQDIDGFLSHLALHNDKSNPPDVPDSVEVFCKLVEAMIGNYDSGDSSARFGQVPEEDTAFVESVGRISKLMNALRGFPVESPAGAMYGRSGSVLQRAMSFLEDELRTLLEDSRSHISDSKSLKTKHPSFNSKEDHDRCPLPESESTGDDEYPAYPPEVVASMKKIAMAMISAGYETECCQVFSILRRNAFKEAINKLGFDSISIDDVQKMHWETLEGEIAKWIKVVKHCSLILFPGERRFAESVFEDYPEIFSSQFSNLARATVIHFLNFAEAVAMTKRSAEKLFKFLDMYESLRDLVPAISSPTSDDNGHELKSETMTAGSRLGKPQ
;
A
#
# COMPACT_ATOMS: atom_id res chain seq x y z
N MET A 1 -2.56 -32.11 58.27
CA MET A 1 -3.26 -32.08 56.98
C MET A 1 -2.53 -33.01 56.01
N GLU A 2 -3.30 -33.94 55.45
CA GLU A 2 -3.12 -34.69 54.19
C GLU A 2 -1.86 -35.51 53.90
N LYS A 3 -2.10 -36.83 53.75
CA LYS A 3 -1.67 -37.64 52.59
C LYS A 3 -2.50 -38.96 52.51
N PRO A 4 -2.46 -39.74 51.40
CA PRO A 4 -3.57 -40.10 50.46
C PRO A 4 -3.96 -41.61 50.62
N PRO A 5 -4.45 -42.46 49.65
CA PRO A 5 -4.63 -42.36 48.18
C PRO A 5 -5.90 -43.11 47.61
N PRO A 6 -5.90 -43.80 46.44
CA PRO A 6 -6.82 -43.58 45.31
C PRO A 6 -7.79 -44.78 45.08
N GLU A 7 -8.64 -44.77 44.03
CA GLU A 7 -8.87 -45.95 43.16
C GLU A 7 -9.82 -45.71 41.97
N LYS A 8 -9.68 -46.61 41.00
CA LYS A 8 -10.15 -46.63 39.60
C LYS A 8 -11.58 -47.19 39.42
N SER A 9 -12.05 -47.02 38.18
CA SER A 9 -12.65 -48.03 37.27
C SER A 9 -14.18 -48.21 37.17
N GLY A 10 -14.64 -48.14 35.90
CA GLY A 10 -15.75 -48.90 35.28
C GLY A 10 -17.16 -48.52 35.72
N SER A 11 -18.24 -48.67 34.95
CA SER A 11 -18.48 -49.28 33.65
C SER A 11 -19.89 -48.87 33.19
N PHE A 12 -20.09 -48.82 31.87
CA PHE A 12 -21.29 -49.03 31.07
C PHE A 12 -22.68 -49.16 31.76
N SER A 13 -23.64 -48.33 31.33
CA SER A 13 -25.02 -48.77 31.17
C SER A 13 -25.67 -48.03 30.01
N GLY A 14 -26.09 -48.77 29.00
CA GLY A 14 -26.85 -48.26 27.86
C GLY A 14 -28.31 -48.05 28.22
N HIS A 15 -28.91 -47.01 27.65
CA HIS A 15 -30.34 -46.94 27.41
C HIS A 15 -30.58 -46.48 25.98
N ASN A 16 -31.28 -47.35 25.26
CA ASN A 16 -31.79 -47.13 23.93
C ASN A 16 -33.02 -46.22 24.07
N VAL A 17 -33.01 -45.05 23.41
CA VAL A 17 -34.21 -44.24 23.21
C VAL A 17 -34.27 -43.92 21.73
N GLU A 18 -35.29 -44.46 21.07
CA GLU A 18 -35.71 -44.04 19.74
C GLU A 18 -36.02 -42.54 19.75
N SER A 19 -35.35 -41.80 18.88
CA SER A 19 -35.68 -40.43 18.53
C SER A 19 -35.79 -40.32 17.01
N HIS A 20 -37.02 -40.09 16.53
CA HIS A 20 -37.31 -39.59 15.20
C HIS A 20 -36.47 -38.33 14.88
N PRO A 21 -36.03 -38.12 13.63
CA PRO A 21 -35.36 -36.88 13.25
C PRO A 21 -36.38 -35.74 13.14
N PRO A 22 -36.06 -34.51 13.57
CA PRO A 22 -36.86 -33.34 13.24
C PRO A 22 -36.58 -32.92 11.79
N GLU A 23 -37.64 -32.85 11.00
CA GLU A 23 -37.69 -32.16 9.71
C GLU A 23 -37.48 -30.64 9.96
N SER A 24 -36.25 -30.13 9.90
CA SER A 24 -36.02 -28.68 9.82
C SER A 24 -34.69 -28.24 9.18
N GLU A 25 -33.93 -29.14 8.56
CA GLU A 25 -32.65 -28.77 7.92
C GLU A 25 -32.73 -28.65 6.39
N ALA A 26 -33.89 -28.92 5.79
CA ALA A 26 -34.07 -28.85 4.33
C ALA A 26 -34.47 -27.45 3.81
N GLU A 27 -34.97 -26.56 4.67
CA GLU A 27 -35.44 -25.23 4.22
C GLU A 27 -34.29 -24.22 4.08
N GLY A 28 -33.24 -24.31 4.90
CA GLY A 28 -32.07 -23.42 4.82
C GLY A 28 -31.17 -23.68 3.61
N GLU A 29 -31.01 -24.94 3.17
CA GLU A 29 -30.21 -25.26 1.97
C GLU A 29 -30.93 -24.96 0.65
N LEU A 30 -32.27 -24.84 0.67
CA LEU A 30 -33.07 -24.49 -0.50
C LEU A 30 -33.05 -22.97 -0.73
N GLU A 31 -33.14 -22.15 0.34
CA GLU A 31 -33.04 -20.69 0.23
C GLU A 31 -31.65 -20.24 -0.25
N ASP A 32 -30.57 -20.82 0.27
CA ASP A 32 -29.21 -20.49 -0.19
C ASP A 32 -28.93 -20.95 -1.64
N ARG A 33 -29.56 -22.04 -2.10
CA ARG A 33 -29.46 -22.52 -3.50
C ARG A 33 -30.37 -21.76 -4.47
N GLU A 34 -31.50 -21.25 -4.02
CA GLU A 34 -32.38 -20.39 -4.83
C GLU A 34 -31.76 -19.00 -4.98
N ASN A 35 -31.18 -18.45 -3.91
CA ASN A 35 -30.48 -17.17 -3.95
C ASN A 35 -29.19 -17.22 -4.81
N ALA A 36 -28.48 -18.35 -4.79
CA ALA A 36 -27.33 -18.61 -5.67
C ALA A 36 -27.73 -18.90 -7.14
N LYS A 37 -28.97 -19.32 -7.41
CA LYS A 37 -29.48 -19.53 -8.77
C LYS A 37 -30.08 -18.25 -9.36
N GLU A 38 -30.73 -17.41 -8.57
CA GLU A 38 -31.19 -16.09 -9.04
C GLU A 38 -30.02 -15.14 -9.34
N SER A 39 -28.95 -15.16 -8.54
CA SER A 39 -27.73 -14.38 -8.83
C SER A 39 -27.00 -14.81 -10.10
N SER A 40 -27.16 -16.07 -10.53
CA SER A 40 -26.56 -16.60 -11.76
C SER A 40 -27.29 -16.22 -13.06
N SER A 41 -28.45 -15.55 -12.98
CA SER A 41 -29.33 -15.29 -14.13
C SER A 41 -29.26 -13.88 -14.72
N ILE A 42 -28.59 -12.95 -14.06
CA ILE A 42 -28.41 -11.57 -14.58
C ILE A 42 -27.17 -11.58 -15.47
N SER A 43 -27.37 -11.90 -16.75
CA SER A 43 -26.28 -11.97 -17.73
C SER A 43 -25.49 -10.66 -17.83
N ASP A 44 -24.16 -10.74 -18.05
CA ASP A 44 -23.27 -9.59 -18.34
C ASP A 44 -23.80 -8.67 -19.46
N SER A 45 -24.66 -9.19 -20.35
CA SER A 45 -25.31 -8.42 -21.40
C SER A 45 -26.25 -7.30 -20.91
N ALA A 46 -26.66 -7.34 -19.64
CA ALA A 46 -27.55 -6.34 -19.04
C ALA A 46 -26.81 -5.12 -18.48
N LEU A 47 -25.51 -5.23 -18.17
CA LEU A 47 -24.74 -4.17 -17.50
C LEU A 47 -24.78 -2.83 -18.25
N PRO A 48 -24.65 -2.75 -19.59
CA PRO A 48 -24.69 -1.47 -20.31
C PRO A 48 -26.05 -0.77 -20.20
N GLN A 49 -27.14 -1.54 -20.33
CA GLN A 49 -28.50 -0.99 -20.26
C GLN A 49 -28.82 -0.49 -18.85
N VAL A 50 -28.53 -1.32 -17.84
CA VAL A 50 -28.77 -0.95 -16.44
C VAL A 50 -27.91 0.26 -16.07
N SER A 51 -26.65 0.34 -16.52
CA SER A 51 -25.79 1.50 -16.29
C SER A 51 -26.37 2.79 -16.87
N GLN A 52 -26.96 2.73 -18.08
CA GLN A 52 -27.63 3.87 -18.70
C GLN A 52 -28.86 4.31 -17.89
N ASP A 53 -29.63 3.36 -17.37
CA ASP A 53 -30.80 3.65 -16.53
C ASP A 53 -30.37 4.35 -15.22
N ILE A 54 -29.26 3.93 -14.62
CA ILE A 54 -28.66 4.59 -13.43
C ILE A 54 -28.21 6.01 -13.78
N ASP A 55 -27.53 6.22 -14.89
CA ASP A 55 -27.07 7.55 -15.31
C ASP A 55 -28.28 8.49 -15.56
N GLY A 56 -29.37 7.98 -16.12
CA GLY A 56 -30.64 8.69 -16.28
C GLY A 56 -31.29 9.06 -14.94
N PHE A 57 -31.34 8.11 -14.00
CA PHE A 57 -31.87 8.36 -12.66
C PHE A 57 -31.03 9.37 -11.87
N LEU A 58 -29.71 9.26 -11.90
CA LEU A 58 -28.79 10.25 -11.30
C LEU A 58 -29.01 11.65 -11.86
N SER A 59 -29.22 11.77 -13.17
CA SER A 59 -29.51 13.04 -13.84
C SER A 59 -30.84 13.63 -13.36
N HIS A 60 -31.88 12.80 -13.18
CA HIS A 60 -33.16 13.21 -12.64
C HIS A 60 -33.04 13.71 -11.19
N LEU A 61 -32.31 12.98 -10.33
CA LEU A 61 -32.07 13.39 -8.94
C LEU A 61 -31.31 14.71 -8.84
N ALA A 62 -30.35 14.96 -9.75
CA ALA A 62 -29.59 16.21 -9.77
C ALA A 62 -30.48 17.43 -10.10
N LEU A 63 -31.53 17.26 -10.90
CA LEU A 63 -32.50 18.32 -11.24
C LEU A 63 -33.49 18.59 -10.09
N HIS A 64 -33.79 17.58 -9.28
CA HIS A 64 -34.80 17.63 -8.23
C HIS A 64 -34.16 17.48 -6.84
N ASN A 65 -33.43 18.51 -6.39
CA ASN A 65 -32.73 18.50 -5.10
C ASN A 65 -33.64 18.78 -3.87
N ASP A 66 -34.94 18.49 -3.95
CA ASP A 66 -35.83 18.59 -2.79
C ASP A 66 -35.72 17.33 -1.93
N LYS A 67 -34.95 17.42 -0.84
CA LYS A 67 -34.77 16.32 0.12
C LYS A 67 -36.00 16.05 0.98
N SER A 68 -37.03 16.88 0.90
CA SER A 68 -38.27 16.75 1.67
C SER A 68 -39.20 15.68 1.08
N ASN A 69 -39.08 15.40 -0.22
CA ASN A 69 -39.92 14.45 -0.94
C ASN A 69 -39.06 13.32 -1.51
N PRO A 70 -39.20 12.07 -1.02
CA PRO A 70 -38.41 10.96 -1.52
C PRO A 70 -38.76 10.66 -2.98
N PRO A 71 -37.76 10.44 -3.85
CA PRO A 71 -37.97 10.07 -5.23
C PRO A 71 -38.52 8.65 -5.32
N ASP A 72 -39.23 8.37 -6.41
CA ASP A 72 -39.51 6.99 -6.80
C ASP A 72 -38.21 6.36 -7.31
N VAL A 73 -37.82 5.22 -6.73
CA VAL A 73 -36.53 4.58 -7.03
C VAL A 73 -36.76 3.44 -8.03
N PRO A 74 -36.14 3.49 -9.21
CA PRO A 74 -36.29 2.43 -10.22
C PRO A 74 -35.73 1.08 -9.74
N ASP A 75 -36.36 -0.02 -10.16
CA ASP A 75 -35.87 -1.39 -9.91
C ASP A 75 -34.45 -1.62 -10.45
N SER A 76 -34.04 -0.86 -11.48
CA SER A 76 -32.70 -0.90 -12.04
C SER A 76 -31.61 -0.58 -11.01
N VAL A 77 -31.92 0.16 -9.94
CA VAL A 77 -30.99 0.44 -8.83
C VAL A 77 -30.63 -0.83 -8.07
N GLU A 78 -31.61 -1.66 -7.69
CA GLU A 78 -31.33 -2.92 -6.99
C GLU A 78 -30.62 -3.91 -7.93
N VAL A 79 -31.04 -3.99 -9.19
CA VAL A 79 -30.38 -4.83 -10.21
C VAL A 79 -28.92 -4.41 -10.39
N PHE A 80 -28.64 -3.10 -10.44
CA PHE A 80 -27.27 -2.59 -10.56
C PHE A 80 -26.41 -2.93 -9.34
N CYS A 81 -26.95 -2.80 -8.12
CA CYS A 81 -26.28 -3.23 -6.91
C CYS A 81 -25.88 -4.71 -6.96
N LYS A 82 -26.81 -5.58 -7.38
CA LYS A 82 -26.55 -7.02 -7.54
C LYS A 82 -25.49 -7.32 -8.61
N LEU A 83 -25.50 -6.58 -9.72
CA LEU A 83 -24.48 -6.71 -10.76
C LEU A 83 -23.09 -6.37 -10.24
N VAL A 84 -22.93 -5.26 -9.51
CA VAL A 84 -21.63 -4.87 -8.93
C VAL A 84 -21.16 -5.90 -7.90
N GLU A 85 -22.07 -6.44 -7.07
CA GLU A 85 -21.75 -7.53 -6.16
C GLU A 85 -21.27 -8.79 -6.90
N ALA A 86 -21.90 -9.15 -8.01
CA ALA A 86 -21.48 -10.26 -8.86
C ALA A 86 -20.09 -10.02 -9.48
N MET A 87 -19.80 -8.79 -9.93
CA MET A 87 -18.46 -8.42 -10.42
C MET A 87 -17.41 -8.64 -9.33
N ILE A 88 -17.65 -8.19 -8.09
CA ILE A 88 -16.73 -8.45 -6.97
C ILE A 88 -16.56 -9.96 -6.74
N GLY A 89 -17.67 -10.71 -6.76
CA GLY A 89 -17.64 -12.17 -6.61
C GLY A 89 -16.81 -12.89 -7.68
N ASN A 90 -16.76 -12.36 -8.91
CA ASN A 90 -15.92 -12.90 -9.97
C ASN A 90 -14.43 -12.76 -9.65
N TYR A 91 -14.00 -11.62 -9.11
CA TYR A 91 -12.62 -11.42 -8.65
C TYR A 91 -12.28 -12.31 -7.42
N ASP A 92 -13.23 -12.54 -6.51
CA ASP A 92 -13.05 -13.37 -5.31
C ASP A 92 -12.99 -14.88 -5.61
N SER A 93 -13.38 -15.32 -6.82
CA SER A 93 -13.53 -16.73 -7.18
C SER A 93 -12.22 -17.54 -7.18
N GLY A 94 -11.08 -16.88 -7.03
CA GLY A 94 -9.76 -17.50 -6.96
C GLY A 94 -9.24 -18.03 -8.30
N ASP A 95 -9.95 -17.77 -9.40
CA ASP A 95 -9.45 -18.04 -10.74
C ASP A 95 -8.36 -17.01 -11.09
N SER A 96 -7.16 -17.49 -11.39
CA SER A 96 -6.01 -16.64 -11.73
C SER A 96 -6.25 -15.74 -12.95
N SER A 97 -7.21 -16.08 -13.82
CA SER A 97 -7.58 -15.24 -14.96
C SER A 97 -8.47 -14.05 -14.61
N ALA A 98 -9.09 -14.04 -13.42
CA ALA A 98 -10.04 -13.03 -12.99
C ALA A 98 -9.43 -12.03 -11.99
N ARG A 99 -8.10 -11.89 -11.92
CA ARG A 99 -7.46 -10.89 -11.05
C ARG A 99 -7.53 -9.49 -11.67
N PHE A 100 -7.70 -8.48 -10.84
CA PHE A 100 -7.70 -7.09 -11.29
C PHE A 100 -6.39 -6.75 -12.02
N GLY A 101 -6.47 -6.06 -13.15
CA GLY A 101 -5.31 -5.76 -13.98
C GLY A 101 -5.00 -6.80 -15.06
N GLN A 102 -5.70 -7.94 -15.11
CA GLN A 102 -5.54 -8.94 -16.17
C GLN A 102 -6.39 -8.63 -17.40
N VAL A 103 -7.61 -8.13 -17.20
CA VAL A 103 -8.57 -7.82 -18.28
C VAL A 103 -8.95 -6.34 -18.21
N PRO A 104 -8.26 -5.45 -18.94
CA PRO A 104 -8.44 -4.01 -18.82
C PRO A 104 -9.87 -3.52 -19.04
N GLU A 105 -10.62 -4.19 -19.91
CA GLU A 105 -12.02 -3.88 -20.20
C GLU A 105 -12.93 -4.17 -19.00
N GLU A 106 -12.74 -5.31 -18.33
CA GLU A 106 -13.49 -5.70 -17.13
C GLU A 106 -13.14 -4.80 -15.94
N ASP A 107 -11.85 -4.49 -15.75
CA ASP A 107 -11.39 -3.56 -14.71
C ASP A 107 -12.03 -2.18 -14.89
N THR A 108 -12.10 -1.70 -16.15
CA THR A 108 -12.68 -0.39 -16.47
C THR A 108 -14.18 -0.39 -16.21
N ALA A 109 -14.90 -1.42 -16.67
CA ALA A 109 -16.33 -1.56 -16.40
C ALA A 109 -16.62 -1.63 -14.88
N PHE A 110 -15.75 -2.30 -14.12
CA PHE A 110 -15.88 -2.40 -12.67
C PHE A 110 -15.68 -1.04 -11.99
N VAL A 111 -14.57 -0.35 -12.28
CA VAL A 111 -14.27 0.97 -11.70
C VAL A 111 -15.34 2.01 -12.05
N GLU A 112 -15.85 2.00 -13.29
CA GLU A 112 -16.95 2.87 -13.67
C GLU A 112 -18.23 2.55 -12.89
N SER A 113 -18.53 1.28 -12.67
CA SER A 113 -19.71 0.84 -11.92
C SER A 113 -19.62 1.24 -10.44
N VAL A 114 -18.44 1.10 -9.84
CA VAL A 114 -18.13 1.62 -8.50
C VAL A 114 -18.34 3.14 -8.43
N GLY A 115 -17.89 3.87 -9.45
CA GLY A 115 -18.13 5.31 -9.55
C GLY A 115 -19.61 5.67 -9.61
N ARG A 116 -20.43 4.88 -10.31
CA ARG A 116 -21.89 5.04 -10.35
C ARG A 116 -22.54 4.75 -9.00
N ILE A 117 -22.15 3.67 -8.31
CA ILE A 117 -22.62 3.35 -6.96
C ILE A 117 -22.30 4.49 -5.97
N SER A 118 -21.08 5.04 -6.02
CA SER A 118 -20.70 6.16 -5.15
C SER A 118 -21.57 7.41 -5.42
N LYS A 119 -21.80 7.76 -6.69
CA LYS A 119 -22.70 8.86 -7.07
C LYS A 119 -24.12 8.60 -6.59
N LEU A 120 -24.62 7.38 -6.71
CA LEU A 120 -25.95 6.97 -6.26
C LEU A 120 -26.10 7.09 -4.75
N MET A 121 -25.15 6.56 -3.98
CA MET A 121 -25.12 6.70 -2.52
C MET A 121 -25.16 8.18 -2.11
N ASN A 122 -24.35 9.03 -2.76
CA ASN A 122 -24.34 10.46 -2.46
C ASN A 122 -25.64 11.18 -2.85
N ALA A 123 -26.25 10.83 -3.99
CA ALA A 123 -27.51 11.40 -4.45
C ALA A 123 -28.69 11.03 -3.53
N LEU A 124 -28.69 9.80 -3.01
CA LEU A 124 -29.71 9.28 -2.10
C LEU A 124 -29.49 9.71 -0.63
N ARG A 125 -28.34 10.35 -0.33
CA ARG A 125 -28.06 10.84 1.02
C ARG A 125 -29.10 11.87 1.47
N GLY A 126 -29.59 11.71 2.70
CA GLY A 126 -30.46 12.67 3.37
C GLY A 126 -31.96 12.42 3.24
N PHE A 127 -32.39 11.39 2.48
CA PHE A 127 -33.79 10.96 2.49
C PHE A 127 -34.15 10.18 3.77
N PRO A 128 -35.42 10.14 4.20
CA PRO A 128 -35.86 9.37 5.36
C PRO A 128 -35.52 7.90 5.23
N VAL A 129 -35.06 7.28 6.32
CA VAL A 129 -34.60 5.87 6.33
C VAL A 129 -35.71 4.91 5.97
N GLU A 130 -36.95 5.24 6.31
CA GLU A 130 -38.15 4.45 6.06
C GLU A 130 -38.65 4.53 4.60
N SER A 131 -38.05 5.42 3.79
CA SER A 131 -38.41 5.56 2.37
C SER A 131 -37.63 4.56 1.49
N PRO A 132 -38.15 4.20 0.30
CA PRO A 132 -37.41 3.39 -0.67
C PRO A 132 -36.04 3.99 -1.02
N ALA A 133 -35.93 5.32 -1.10
CA ALA A 133 -34.67 6.03 -1.31
C ALA A 133 -33.69 5.85 -0.14
N GLY A 134 -34.18 5.83 1.11
CA GLY A 134 -33.38 5.54 2.30
C GLY A 134 -32.88 4.09 2.34
N ALA A 135 -33.73 3.12 1.98
CA ALA A 135 -33.32 1.72 1.84
C ALA A 135 -32.23 1.55 0.77
N MET A 136 -32.39 2.19 -0.38
CA MET A 136 -31.41 2.15 -1.47
C MET A 136 -30.12 2.93 -1.17
N TYR A 137 -30.18 3.97 -0.34
CA TYR A 137 -28.98 4.59 0.23
C TYR A 137 -28.17 3.59 1.05
N GLY A 138 -28.81 2.85 1.96
CA GLY A 138 -28.17 1.82 2.78
C GLY A 138 -27.60 0.69 1.92
N ARG A 139 -28.37 0.20 0.95
CA ARG A 139 -27.97 -0.85 0.01
C ARG A 139 -26.77 -0.44 -0.85
N SER A 140 -26.82 0.74 -1.46
CA SER A 140 -25.71 1.28 -2.27
C SER A 140 -24.46 1.48 -1.42
N GLY A 141 -24.63 1.95 -0.17
CA GLY A 141 -23.55 2.09 0.79
C GLY A 141 -22.88 0.77 1.14
N SER A 142 -23.64 -0.31 1.35
CA SER A 142 -23.05 -1.63 1.62
C SER A 142 -22.28 -2.19 0.42
N VAL A 143 -22.81 -2.02 -0.79
CA VAL A 143 -22.13 -2.44 -2.03
C VAL A 143 -20.86 -1.63 -2.24
N LEU A 144 -20.91 -0.31 -2.02
CA LEU A 144 -19.73 0.55 -2.10
C LEU A 144 -18.66 0.12 -1.10
N GLN A 145 -19.04 -0.12 0.16
CA GLN A 145 -18.09 -0.55 1.18
C GLN A 145 -17.42 -1.87 0.80
N ARG A 146 -18.18 -2.84 0.28
CA ARG A 146 -17.63 -4.11 -0.20
C ARG A 146 -16.64 -3.89 -1.37
N ALA A 147 -17.01 -3.05 -2.34
CA ALA A 147 -16.14 -2.72 -3.45
C ALA A 147 -14.83 -2.04 -3.00
N MET A 148 -14.92 -1.13 -2.01
CA MET A 148 -13.76 -0.44 -1.47
C MET A 148 -12.85 -1.38 -0.69
N SER A 149 -13.39 -2.31 0.11
CA SER A 149 -12.60 -3.34 0.78
C SER A 149 -11.87 -4.23 -0.22
N PHE A 150 -12.54 -4.65 -1.30
CA PHE A 150 -11.91 -5.40 -2.38
C PHE A 150 -10.76 -4.63 -3.02
N LEU A 151 -10.99 -3.36 -3.41
CA LEU A 151 -9.97 -2.51 -4.02
C LEU A 151 -8.78 -2.25 -3.08
N GLU A 152 -9.04 -2.10 -1.78
CA GLU A 152 -8.00 -1.96 -0.75
C GLU A 152 -7.10 -3.22 -0.68
N ASP A 153 -7.72 -4.41 -0.68
CA ASP A 153 -7.01 -5.69 -0.64
C ASP A 153 -6.19 -5.92 -1.91
N GLU A 154 -6.72 -5.54 -3.07
CA GLU A 154 -6.00 -5.64 -4.33
C GLU A 154 -4.83 -4.65 -4.41
N LEU A 155 -5.03 -3.40 -3.98
CA LEU A 155 -3.93 -2.42 -3.87
C LEU A 155 -2.83 -2.95 -2.95
N ARG A 156 -3.20 -3.57 -1.82
CA ARG A 156 -2.25 -4.20 -0.91
C ARG A 156 -1.46 -5.29 -1.61
N THR A 157 -2.14 -6.18 -2.32
CA THR A 157 -1.51 -7.31 -3.00
C THR A 157 -0.53 -6.85 -4.08
N LEU A 158 -0.93 -5.87 -4.92
CA LEU A 158 -0.06 -5.31 -5.95
C LEU A 158 1.19 -4.65 -5.37
N LEU A 159 1.06 -3.97 -4.22
CA LEU A 159 2.17 -3.32 -3.52
C LEU A 159 3.11 -4.33 -2.82
N GLU A 160 2.60 -5.49 -2.39
CA GLU A 160 3.39 -6.56 -1.79
C GLU A 160 4.14 -7.40 -2.84
N ASP A 161 3.52 -7.66 -3.99
CA ASP A 161 4.02 -8.52 -5.08
C ASP A 161 5.21 -7.92 -5.87
N SER A 162 5.75 -6.77 -5.46
CA SER A 162 7.02 -6.19 -5.94
C SER A 162 8.21 -7.18 -5.99
N ARG A 163 8.13 -8.29 -5.23
CA ARG A 163 9.18 -9.31 -5.10
C ARG A 163 9.10 -10.44 -6.15
N SER A 164 7.94 -10.72 -6.73
CA SER A 164 7.76 -11.87 -7.65
C SER A 164 8.31 -11.57 -9.05
N HIS A 165 8.13 -10.34 -9.54
CA HIS A 165 8.52 -9.94 -10.91
C HIS A 165 10.02 -9.70 -11.13
N ILE A 166 10.81 -9.55 -10.06
CA ILE A 166 12.29 -9.46 -10.14
C ILE A 166 12.91 -10.83 -10.47
N SER A 167 12.23 -11.93 -10.15
CA SER A 167 12.76 -13.29 -10.36
C SER A 167 12.63 -13.76 -11.82
N ASP A 168 11.57 -13.35 -12.53
CA ASP A 168 11.35 -13.77 -13.92
C ASP A 168 12.12 -12.93 -14.95
N SER A 169 12.44 -11.68 -14.63
CA SER A 169 13.21 -10.78 -15.51
C SER A 169 14.71 -11.07 -15.54
N LYS A 170 15.25 -11.80 -14.55
CA LYS A 170 16.69 -12.19 -14.49
C LYS A 170 17.03 -13.49 -15.23
N SER A 171 16.06 -14.16 -15.85
CA SER A 171 16.29 -15.43 -16.58
C SER A 171 16.90 -15.25 -17.99
N LEU A 172 16.98 -14.02 -18.52
CA LEU A 172 17.42 -13.80 -19.90
C LEU A 172 18.54 -12.75 -19.98
N LYS A 173 19.77 -13.13 -19.61
CA LYS A 173 21.05 -12.63 -20.18
C LYS A 173 22.29 -13.26 -19.50
N THR A 174 22.44 -14.58 -19.61
CA THR A 174 23.77 -15.21 -19.52
C THR A 174 24.40 -15.18 -20.91
N LYS A 175 25.18 -14.14 -21.20
CA LYS A 175 26.19 -14.20 -22.27
C LYS A 175 27.54 -13.86 -21.67
N HIS A 176 28.23 -14.90 -21.21
CA HIS A 176 29.69 -14.89 -21.14
C HIS A 176 30.26 -14.56 -22.53
N PRO A 177 31.41 -13.90 -22.57
CA PRO A 177 32.52 -14.53 -23.25
C PRO A 177 33.75 -14.61 -22.35
N SER A 178 34.42 -15.75 -22.46
CA SER A 178 35.67 -16.07 -21.79
C SER A 178 36.85 -15.66 -22.69
N PHE A 179 37.96 -15.27 -22.03
CA PHE A 179 39.36 -15.44 -22.46
C PHE A 179 39.98 -14.48 -23.51
N ASN A 180 40.90 -13.59 -23.09
CA ASN A 180 42.36 -13.79 -23.24
C ASN A 180 43.26 -12.67 -22.64
N SER A 181 44.19 -13.13 -21.79
CA SER A 181 45.58 -12.72 -21.43
C SER A 181 46.26 -11.36 -21.78
N LYS A 182 46.98 -10.87 -20.74
CA LYS A 182 48.36 -10.28 -20.65
C LYS A 182 48.61 -8.75 -20.56
N GLU A 183 49.12 -8.38 -19.38
CA GLU A 183 50.29 -7.51 -19.02
C GLU A 183 50.38 -6.02 -19.41
N ASP A 184 50.41 -5.20 -18.35
CA ASP A 184 51.38 -4.13 -17.99
C ASP A 184 51.08 -2.63 -18.21
N HIS A 185 51.54 -1.86 -17.21
CA HIS A 185 51.72 -0.40 -17.08
C HIS A 185 50.56 0.55 -16.69
N ASP A 186 50.58 0.90 -15.40
CA ASP A 186 50.72 2.25 -14.83
C ASP A 186 49.89 3.38 -15.48
N ARG A 187 48.66 3.60 -14.96
CA ARG A 187 47.91 4.86 -15.04
C ARG A 187 46.80 4.88 -13.98
N CYS A 188 46.75 5.96 -13.20
CA CYS A 188 45.72 6.23 -12.21
C CYS A 188 44.31 6.06 -12.80
N PRO A 189 43.42 5.27 -12.19
CA PRO A 189 42.01 5.36 -12.52
C PRO A 189 41.41 6.53 -11.73
N LEU A 190 41.05 7.61 -12.44
CA LEU A 190 39.84 8.34 -12.05
C LEU A 190 38.70 7.32 -11.97
N PRO A 191 37.74 7.45 -11.03
CA PRO A 191 36.56 6.62 -11.09
C PRO A 191 35.81 6.99 -12.37
N GLU A 192 35.93 6.12 -13.38
CA GLU A 192 35.07 6.14 -14.54
C GLU A 192 33.64 6.01 -14.03
N SER A 193 32.80 6.94 -14.47
CA SER A 193 31.37 6.90 -14.29
C SER A 193 30.86 5.66 -15.00
N GLU A 194 30.80 4.54 -14.27
CA GLU A 194 30.08 3.36 -14.72
C GLU A 194 28.61 3.78 -14.86
N SER A 195 28.21 3.91 -16.12
CA SER A 195 26.85 4.00 -16.60
C SER A 195 25.94 3.14 -15.73
N THR A 196 25.16 3.83 -14.90
CA THR A 196 23.89 3.41 -14.31
C THR A 196 23.21 2.36 -15.17
N GLY A 197 23.34 1.09 -14.80
CA GLY A 197 22.17 0.25 -14.85
C GLY A 197 21.18 0.92 -13.92
N ASP A 198 20.08 1.45 -14.46
CA ASP A 198 18.93 1.84 -13.67
C ASP A 198 18.56 0.65 -12.79
N ASP A 199 19.06 0.64 -11.55
CA ASP A 199 18.38 -0.04 -10.45
C ASP A 199 17.12 0.79 -10.21
N GLU A 200 16.14 0.61 -11.10
CA GLU A 200 14.84 1.28 -11.11
C GLU A 200 14.11 0.85 -9.84
N TYR A 201 14.37 1.56 -8.75
CA TYR A 201 13.64 1.43 -7.51
C TYR A 201 12.38 2.31 -7.59
N PRO A 202 11.21 1.79 -7.20
CA PRO A 202 10.85 0.38 -7.12
C PRO A 202 10.63 -0.25 -8.51
N ALA A 203 11.00 -1.52 -8.66
CA ALA A 203 10.85 -2.26 -9.92
C ALA A 203 9.42 -2.83 -10.04
N TYR A 204 8.47 -2.00 -10.43
CA TYR A 204 7.13 -2.45 -10.83
C TYR A 204 7.00 -2.43 -12.36
N PRO A 205 6.40 -3.46 -12.98
CA PRO A 205 5.99 -3.39 -14.38
C PRO A 205 5.03 -2.21 -14.60
N PRO A 206 5.12 -1.49 -15.74
CA PRO A 206 4.21 -0.38 -16.05
C PRO A 206 2.73 -0.76 -15.96
N GLU A 207 2.39 -2.01 -16.29
CA GLU A 207 1.03 -2.55 -16.23
C GLU A 207 0.53 -2.61 -14.78
N VAL A 208 1.38 -3.01 -13.85
CA VAL A 208 1.06 -3.06 -12.41
C VAL A 208 0.86 -1.65 -11.85
N VAL A 209 1.72 -0.70 -12.25
CA VAL A 209 1.57 0.71 -11.87
C VAL A 209 0.27 1.30 -12.41
N ALA A 210 -0.11 0.96 -13.65
CA ALA A 210 -1.38 1.39 -14.24
C ALA A 210 -2.58 0.83 -13.47
N SER A 211 -2.53 -0.43 -13.03
CA SER A 211 -3.58 -1.02 -12.16
C SER A 211 -3.65 -0.32 -10.80
N MET A 212 -2.51 -0.06 -10.15
CA MET A 212 -2.47 0.72 -8.90
C MET A 212 -3.09 2.11 -9.08
N LYS A 213 -2.76 2.80 -10.18
CA LYS A 213 -3.33 4.11 -10.51
C LYS A 213 -4.85 4.04 -10.66
N LYS A 214 -5.37 3.06 -11.42
CA LYS A 214 -6.82 2.86 -11.58
C LYS A 214 -7.52 2.64 -10.23
N ILE A 215 -6.96 1.79 -9.37
CA ILE A 215 -7.50 1.51 -8.04
C ILE A 215 -7.50 2.78 -7.18
N ALA A 216 -6.37 3.49 -7.11
CA ALA A 216 -6.24 4.72 -6.33
C ALA A 216 -7.25 5.78 -6.80
N MET A 217 -7.37 6.01 -8.11
CA MET A 217 -8.36 6.92 -8.69
C MET A 217 -9.80 6.53 -8.29
N ALA A 218 -10.14 5.24 -8.35
CA ALA A 218 -11.46 4.75 -7.99
C ALA A 218 -11.78 5.00 -6.50
N MET A 219 -10.85 4.65 -5.60
CA MET A 219 -11.02 4.84 -4.15
C MET A 219 -11.13 6.32 -3.79
N ILE A 220 -10.22 7.17 -4.30
CA ILE A 220 -10.20 8.61 -4.01
C ILE A 220 -11.48 9.26 -4.52
N SER A 221 -11.89 8.97 -5.76
CA SER A 221 -13.11 9.55 -6.35
C SER A 221 -14.38 9.09 -5.63
N ALA A 222 -14.35 7.93 -4.97
CA ALA A 222 -15.45 7.42 -4.16
C ALA A 222 -15.49 7.98 -2.74
N GLY A 223 -14.47 8.74 -2.30
CA GLY A 223 -14.37 9.33 -0.96
C GLY A 223 -13.54 8.52 0.04
N TYR A 224 -12.80 7.50 -0.42
CA TYR A 224 -11.97 6.59 0.38
C TYR A 224 -10.47 6.92 0.26
N GLU A 225 -10.16 8.21 0.18
CA GLU A 225 -8.77 8.72 0.09
C GLU A 225 -7.94 8.26 1.29
N THR A 226 -8.52 8.27 2.50
CA THR A 226 -7.80 7.96 3.74
C THR A 226 -7.33 6.50 3.75
N GLU A 227 -8.21 5.57 3.41
CA GLU A 227 -7.97 4.14 3.35
C GLU A 227 -6.92 3.82 2.27
N CYS A 228 -7.09 4.39 1.06
CA CYS A 228 -6.13 4.27 -0.02
C CYS A 228 -4.73 4.75 0.40
N CYS A 229 -4.65 5.95 0.98
CA CYS A 229 -3.41 6.54 1.47
C CYS A 229 -2.76 5.71 2.57
N GLN A 230 -3.55 5.14 3.49
CA GLN A 230 -3.07 4.33 4.60
C GLN A 230 -2.39 3.05 4.10
N VAL A 231 -3.04 2.30 3.22
CA VAL A 231 -2.46 1.07 2.63
C VAL A 231 -1.17 1.37 1.89
N PHE A 232 -1.19 2.39 1.02
CA PHE A 232 -0.01 2.83 0.30
C PHE A 232 1.13 3.20 1.28
N SER A 233 0.86 4.10 2.24
CA SER A 233 1.84 4.54 3.24
C SER A 233 2.44 3.39 4.06
N ILE A 234 1.65 2.42 4.47
CA ILE A 234 2.13 1.29 5.29
C ILE A 234 3.07 0.42 4.47
N LEU A 235 2.67 0.02 3.28
CA LEU A 235 3.44 -0.90 2.44
C LEU A 235 4.71 -0.26 1.90
N ARG A 236 4.64 1.01 1.49
CA ARG A 236 5.85 1.75 1.07
C ARG A 236 6.84 1.93 2.21
N ARG A 237 6.38 2.27 3.42
CA ARG A 237 7.25 2.30 4.61
C ARG A 237 7.91 0.96 4.89
N ASN A 238 7.17 -0.14 4.78
CA ASN A 238 7.70 -1.49 5.00
C ASN A 238 8.75 -1.85 3.94
N ALA A 239 8.47 -1.59 2.67
CA ALA A 239 9.40 -1.82 1.57
C ALA A 239 10.69 -0.98 1.71
N PHE A 240 10.55 0.29 2.10
CA PHE A 240 11.69 1.17 2.34
C PHE A 240 12.54 0.71 3.51
N LYS A 241 11.89 0.30 4.62
CA LYS A 241 12.58 -0.28 5.78
C LYS A 241 13.32 -1.57 5.42
N GLU A 242 12.71 -2.45 4.65
CA GLU A 242 13.36 -3.68 4.19
C GLU A 242 14.58 -3.38 3.29
N ALA A 243 14.47 -2.39 2.39
CA ALA A 243 15.58 -1.97 1.55
C ALA A 243 16.75 -1.43 2.38
N ILE A 244 16.48 -0.62 3.41
CA ILE A 244 17.48 -0.13 4.37
C ILE A 244 18.13 -1.29 5.13
N ASN A 245 17.32 -2.20 5.67
CA ASN A 245 17.81 -3.35 6.44
C ASN A 245 18.71 -4.27 5.59
N LYS A 246 18.40 -4.47 4.30
CA LYS A 246 19.25 -5.24 3.36
C LYS A 246 20.62 -4.62 3.14
N LEU A 247 20.76 -3.31 3.33
CA LEU A 247 22.05 -2.62 3.27
C LEU A 247 22.85 -2.72 4.58
N GLY A 248 22.27 -3.36 5.61
CA GLY A 248 22.92 -3.68 6.87
C GLY A 248 22.83 -2.57 7.92
N PHE A 249 21.96 -1.58 7.74
CA PHE A 249 21.67 -0.59 8.77
C PHE A 249 20.33 -0.92 9.43
N ASP A 250 20.38 -1.32 10.69
CA ASP A 250 19.22 -1.54 11.54
C ASP A 250 19.11 -0.43 12.59
N SER A 251 17.95 -0.37 13.24
CA SER A 251 17.69 0.53 14.36
C SER A 251 18.62 0.24 15.54
N ILE A 252 19.66 1.06 15.73
CA ILE A 252 20.51 1.04 16.91
C ILE A 252 19.99 2.07 17.93
N SER A 253 19.77 1.65 19.17
CA SER A 253 19.29 2.56 20.22
C SER A 253 20.37 3.55 20.65
N ILE A 254 19.95 4.72 21.16
CA ILE A 254 20.88 5.73 21.68
C ILE A 254 21.76 5.14 22.79
N ASP A 255 21.18 4.33 23.68
CA ASP A 255 21.89 3.69 24.79
C ASP A 255 22.96 2.70 24.29
N ASP A 256 22.67 1.96 23.22
CA ASP A 256 23.62 1.03 22.62
C ASP A 256 24.80 1.77 21.98
N VAL A 257 24.52 2.86 21.26
CA VAL A 257 25.56 3.73 20.67
C VAL A 257 26.49 4.28 21.75
N GLN A 258 25.94 4.71 22.90
CA GLN A 258 26.74 5.27 24.00
C GLN A 258 27.64 4.23 24.69
N LYS A 259 27.22 2.97 24.74
CA LYS A 259 27.97 1.87 25.38
C LYS A 259 28.94 1.16 24.42
N MET A 260 28.82 1.40 23.12
CA MET A 260 29.59 0.73 22.09
C MET A 260 31.05 1.20 22.05
N HIS A 261 31.98 0.26 21.89
CA HIS A 261 33.39 0.57 21.63
C HIS A 261 33.57 1.27 20.27
N TRP A 262 34.59 2.12 20.17
CA TRP A 262 34.78 2.98 19.00
C TRP A 262 34.95 2.18 17.71
N GLU A 263 35.69 1.07 17.74
CA GLU A 263 35.98 0.25 16.56
C GLU A 263 34.69 -0.34 15.97
N THR A 264 33.75 -0.77 16.83
CA THR A 264 32.44 -1.25 16.40
C THR A 264 31.57 -0.10 15.90
N LEU A 265 31.56 1.02 16.63
CA LEU A 265 30.77 2.20 16.27
C LEU A 265 31.22 2.80 14.93
N GLU A 266 32.52 2.79 14.64
CA GLU A 266 33.08 3.23 13.37
C GLU A 266 32.54 2.39 12.20
N GLY A 267 32.42 1.06 12.40
CA GLY A 267 31.78 0.17 11.44
C GLY A 267 30.31 0.50 11.20
N GLU A 268 29.55 0.79 12.26
CA GLU A 268 28.14 1.19 12.15
C GLU A 268 27.97 2.57 11.48
N ILE A 269 28.86 3.52 11.76
CA ILE A 269 28.90 4.83 11.08
C ILE A 269 29.15 4.63 9.57
N ALA A 270 30.08 3.75 9.19
CA ALA A 270 30.35 3.45 7.78
C ALA A 270 29.13 2.84 7.07
N LYS A 271 28.40 1.93 7.74
CA LYS A 271 27.14 1.37 7.22
C LYS A 271 26.07 2.45 7.09
N TRP A 272 25.88 3.29 8.11
CA TRP A 272 24.94 4.41 8.09
C TRP A 272 25.24 5.37 6.92
N ILE A 273 26.51 5.74 6.71
CA ILE A 273 26.93 6.60 5.58
C ILE A 273 26.52 5.96 4.24
N LYS A 274 26.82 4.66 4.08
CA LYS A 274 26.46 3.91 2.86
C LYS A 274 24.96 3.93 2.62
N VAL A 275 24.15 3.70 3.67
CA VAL A 275 22.69 3.70 3.57
C VAL A 275 22.14 5.08 3.26
N VAL A 276 22.59 6.13 3.93
CA VAL A 276 22.15 7.51 3.67
C VAL A 276 22.44 7.91 2.22
N LYS A 277 23.63 7.59 1.71
CA LYS A 277 24.00 7.83 0.30
C LYS A 277 23.13 7.03 -0.67
N HIS A 278 22.82 5.77 -0.36
CA HIS A 278 21.93 4.98 -1.20
C HIS A 278 20.49 5.53 -1.20
N CYS A 279 19.99 5.97 -0.04
CA CYS A 279 18.69 6.61 0.05
C CYS A 279 18.63 7.90 -0.76
N SER A 280 19.66 8.75 -0.69
CA SER A 280 19.67 10.04 -1.40
C SER A 280 19.75 9.87 -2.92
N LEU A 281 20.50 8.88 -3.41
CA LEU A 281 20.73 8.68 -4.84
C LEU A 281 19.68 7.80 -5.51
N ILE A 282 19.16 6.79 -4.80
CA ILE A 282 18.32 5.74 -5.40
C ILE A 282 16.91 5.74 -4.79
N LEU A 283 16.79 5.51 -3.48
CA LEU A 283 15.48 5.23 -2.89
C LEU A 283 14.54 6.43 -2.90
N PHE A 284 14.99 7.62 -2.47
CA PHE A 284 14.11 8.81 -2.47
C PHE A 284 13.70 9.26 -3.88
N PRO A 285 14.62 9.40 -4.85
CA PRO A 285 14.22 9.74 -6.22
C PRO A 285 13.29 8.68 -6.84
N GLY A 286 13.59 7.40 -6.61
CA GLY A 286 12.78 6.29 -7.10
C GLY A 286 11.37 6.28 -6.53
N GLU A 287 11.25 6.39 -5.21
CA GLU A 287 9.95 6.47 -4.54
C GLU A 287 9.14 7.68 -4.98
N ARG A 288 9.79 8.82 -5.16
CA ARG A 288 9.11 10.04 -5.64
C ARG A 288 8.46 9.79 -6.99
N ARG A 289 9.20 9.27 -7.96
CA ARG A 289 8.67 8.95 -9.30
C ARG A 289 7.56 7.91 -9.24
N PHE A 290 7.69 6.91 -8.38
CA PHE A 290 6.68 5.89 -8.21
C PHE A 290 5.38 6.44 -7.62
N ALA A 291 5.46 7.19 -6.51
CA ALA A 291 4.30 7.84 -5.91
C ALA A 291 3.64 8.82 -6.89
N GLU A 292 4.43 9.59 -7.64
CA GLU A 292 3.95 10.48 -8.70
C GLU A 292 3.22 9.71 -9.81
N SER A 293 3.71 8.53 -10.20
CA SER A 293 3.07 7.70 -11.23
C SER A 293 1.73 7.11 -10.76
N VAL A 294 1.62 6.70 -9.49
CA VAL A 294 0.39 6.14 -8.92
C VAL A 294 -0.67 7.22 -8.68
N PHE A 295 -0.24 8.42 -8.25
CA PHE A 295 -1.10 9.54 -7.88
C PHE A 295 -0.96 10.74 -8.85
N GLU A 296 -0.74 10.47 -10.14
CA GLU A 296 -0.49 11.50 -11.16
C GLU A 296 -1.58 12.58 -11.19
N ASP A 297 -2.84 12.16 -11.06
CA ASP A 297 -4.01 13.05 -11.05
C ASP A 297 -4.23 13.74 -9.69
N TYR A 298 -3.41 13.42 -8.67
CA TYR A 298 -3.52 13.92 -7.30
C TYR A 298 -2.17 14.43 -6.73
N PRO A 299 -1.66 15.59 -7.21
CA PRO A 299 -0.39 16.15 -6.80
C PRO A 299 -0.19 16.31 -5.29
N GLU A 300 -1.23 16.75 -4.59
CA GLU A 300 -1.20 16.95 -3.14
C GLU A 300 -1.07 15.63 -2.37
N ILE A 301 -1.72 14.57 -2.86
CA ILE A 301 -1.66 13.24 -2.25
C ILE A 301 -0.25 12.68 -2.40
N PHE A 302 0.31 12.64 -3.62
CA PHE A 302 1.67 12.11 -3.80
C PHE A 302 2.70 12.91 -2.99
N SER A 303 2.60 14.25 -2.98
CA SER A 303 3.49 15.13 -2.23
C SER A 303 3.46 14.83 -0.73
N SER A 304 2.25 14.64 -0.17
CA SER A 304 2.04 14.24 1.21
C SER A 304 2.60 12.85 1.51
N GLN A 305 2.31 11.85 0.66
CA GLN A 305 2.80 10.48 0.82
C GLN A 305 4.33 10.42 0.83
N PHE A 306 4.98 11.06 -0.16
CA PHE A 306 6.44 11.13 -0.23
C PHE A 306 7.03 11.85 0.98
N SER A 307 6.50 13.02 1.33
CA SER A 307 7.02 13.83 2.45
C SER A 307 6.91 13.09 3.79
N ASN A 308 5.82 12.37 4.02
CA ASN A 308 5.63 11.58 5.24
C ASN A 308 6.63 10.42 5.33
N LEU A 309 6.87 9.71 4.23
CA LEU A 309 7.87 8.65 4.15
C LEU A 309 9.30 9.19 4.35
N ALA A 310 9.64 10.27 3.64
CA ALA A 310 10.94 10.92 3.74
C ALA A 310 11.20 11.40 5.16
N ARG A 311 10.23 12.08 5.77
CA ARG A 311 10.32 12.53 7.17
C ARG A 311 10.58 11.37 8.13
N ALA A 312 9.78 10.31 8.06
CA ALA A 312 9.95 9.14 8.93
C ALA A 312 11.34 8.50 8.81
N THR A 313 11.86 8.42 7.58
CA THR A 313 13.18 7.83 7.29
C THR A 313 14.32 8.76 7.74
N VAL A 314 14.22 10.06 7.47
CA VAL A 314 15.23 11.04 7.87
C VAL A 314 15.32 11.13 9.39
N ILE A 315 14.19 11.18 10.11
CA ILE A 315 14.18 11.14 11.58
C ILE A 315 14.97 9.93 12.10
N HIS A 316 14.81 8.77 11.46
CA HIS A 316 15.56 7.58 11.82
C HIS A 316 17.08 7.77 11.67
N PHE A 317 17.53 8.40 10.58
CA PHE A 317 18.94 8.72 10.39
C PHE A 317 19.44 9.79 11.37
N LEU A 318 18.62 10.80 11.67
CA LEU A 318 18.98 11.86 12.61
C LEU A 318 19.13 11.34 14.03
N ASN A 319 18.28 10.41 14.47
CA ASN A 319 18.40 9.79 15.79
C ASN A 319 19.74 9.09 15.99
N PHE A 320 20.22 8.35 14.98
CA PHE A 320 21.54 7.73 15.02
C PHE A 320 22.66 8.78 15.00
N ALA A 321 22.57 9.77 14.12
CA ALA A 321 23.56 10.84 14.02
C ALA A 321 23.68 11.64 15.34
N GLU A 322 22.56 11.91 16.00
CA GLU A 322 22.53 12.58 17.30
C GLU A 322 23.15 11.72 18.41
N ALA A 323 22.84 10.42 18.45
CA ALA A 323 23.45 9.49 19.39
C ALA A 323 24.98 9.45 19.25
N VAL A 324 25.47 9.42 18.01
CA VAL A 324 26.91 9.46 17.69
C VAL A 324 27.54 10.78 18.12
N ALA A 325 26.86 11.91 17.86
CA ALA A 325 27.31 13.25 18.23
C ALA A 325 27.44 13.47 19.75
N MET A 326 26.73 12.68 20.55
CA MET A 326 26.81 12.68 22.01
C MET A 326 28.00 11.87 22.56
N THR A 327 28.68 11.07 21.74
CA THR A 327 29.84 10.30 22.19
C THR A 327 31.05 11.21 22.46
N LYS A 328 31.97 10.77 23.35
CA LYS A 328 33.18 11.53 23.66
C LYS A 328 33.99 11.80 22.39
N ARG A 329 34.21 13.07 22.06
CA ARG A 329 34.97 13.50 20.87
C ARG A 329 36.48 13.21 21.05
N SER A 330 37.14 12.78 19.98
CA SER A 330 38.61 12.68 19.88
C SER A 330 39.02 12.99 18.43
N ALA A 331 40.29 13.31 18.22
CA ALA A 331 40.81 13.62 16.88
C ALA A 331 40.60 12.46 15.88
N GLU A 332 40.63 11.22 16.37
CA GLU A 332 40.37 10.00 15.59
C GLU A 332 38.94 9.94 15.03
N LYS A 333 37.96 10.51 15.74
CA LYS A 333 36.55 10.52 15.33
C LYS A 333 36.19 11.62 14.33
N LEU A 334 37.04 12.64 14.22
CA LEU A 334 36.72 13.87 13.47
C LEU A 334 36.37 13.58 12.01
N PHE A 335 37.16 12.73 11.34
CA PHE A 335 36.93 12.38 9.94
C PHE A 335 35.57 11.69 9.75
N LYS A 336 35.19 10.79 10.65
CA LYS A 336 33.89 10.11 10.58
C LYS A 336 32.72 11.06 10.81
N PHE A 337 32.85 12.03 11.71
CA PHE A 337 31.80 13.04 11.90
C PHE A 337 31.65 13.95 10.68
N LEU A 338 32.75 14.28 10.00
CA LEU A 338 32.72 15.01 8.73
C LEU A 338 32.03 14.18 7.63
N ASP A 339 32.39 12.90 7.48
CA ASP A 339 31.73 12.01 6.51
C ASP A 339 30.21 11.91 6.77
N MET A 340 29.80 11.88 8.04
CA MET A 340 28.38 11.88 8.42
C MET A 340 27.69 13.20 8.07
N TYR A 341 28.35 14.33 8.36
CA TYR A 341 27.85 15.65 8.00
C TYR A 341 27.65 15.80 6.49
N GLU A 342 28.64 15.39 5.70
CA GLU A 342 28.57 15.42 4.24
C GLU A 342 27.41 14.57 3.72
N SER A 343 27.21 13.38 4.31
CA SER A 343 26.10 12.50 3.94
C SER A 343 24.74 13.11 4.25
N LEU A 344 24.56 13.81 5.39
CA LEU A 344 23.32 14.56 5.68
C LEU A 344 23.15 15.76 4.74
N ARG A 345 24.21 16.49 4.43
CA ARG A 345 24.17 17.62 3.49
C ARG A 345 23.70 17.15 2.12
N ASP A 346 24.23 16.04 1.64
CA ASP A 346 23.93 15.48 0.32
C ASP A 346 22.54 14.81 0.27
N LEU A 347 21.94 14.52 1.43
CA LEU A 347 20.57 14.02 1.55
C LEU A 347 19.51 15.13 1.34
N VAL A 348 19.81 16.38 1.71
CA VAL A 348 18.85 17.50 1.66
C VAL A 348 18.20 17.69 0.28
N PRO A 349 18.94 17.69 -0.85
CA PRO A 349 18.33 17.84 -2.17
C PRO A 349 17.35 16.71 -2.52
N ALA A 350 17.63 15.47 -2.08
CA ALA A 350 16.81 14.30 -2.38
C ALA A 350 15.45 14.30 -1.65
N ILE A 351 15.39 14.91 -0.47
CA ILE A 351 14.17 15.01 0.34
C ILE A 351 13.42 16.32 0.14
N SER A 352 14.07 17.33 -0.43
CA SER A 352 13.43 18.62 -0.73
C SER A 352 12.41 18.43 -1.88
N SER A 353 11.15 18.74 -1.60
CA SER A 353 10.11 18.85 -2.63
C SER A 353 10.18 20.25 -3.26
N PRO A 354 10.07 20.39 -4.59
CA PRO A 354 9.93 21.69 -5.23
C PRO A 354 8.56 22.36 -4.96
N THR A 355 7.57 21.64 -4.41
CA THR A 355 6.17 22.09 -4.32
C THR A 355 5.62 22.21 -2.90
N SER A 356 6.41 21.97 -1.85
CA SER A 356 5.97 22.01 -0.45
C SER A 356 6.83 22.98 0.37
N ASP A 357 6.32 24.19 0.59
CA ASP A 357 7.03 25.25 1.32
C ASP A 357 7.07 25.02 2.85
N ASP A 358 6.17 24.21 3.43
CA ASP A 358 6.04 24.08 4.89
C ASP A 358 6.70 22.79 5.45
N ASN A 359 6.31 21.60 4.97
CA ASN A 359 6.86 20.33 5.49
C ASN A 359 8.30 20.05 5.08
N GLY A 360 8.70 20.47 3.86
CA GLY A 360 10.08 20.33 3.39
C GLY A 360 11.05 21.24 4.15
N HIS A 361 10.57 22.39 4.62
CA HIS A 361 11.38 23.36 5.34
C HIS A 361 11.72 22.90 6.76
N GLU A 362 10.76 22.32 7.48
CA GLU A 362 11.00 21.73 8.81
C GLU A 362 12.03 20.60 8.74
N LEU A 363 11.84 19.63 7.84
CA LEU A 363 12.74 18.49 7.69
C LEU A 363 14.16 18.90 7.27
N LYS A 364 14.25 19.88 6.37
CA LYS A 364 15.53 20.49 5.97
C LYS A 364 16.20 21.19 7.14
N SER A 365 15.44 21.95 7.94
CA SER A 365 15.97 22.66 9.11
C SER A 365 16.49 21.70 10.19
N GLU A 366 15.79 20.58 10.43
CA GLU A 366 16.23 19.52 11.35
C GLU A 366 17.49 18.83 10.84
N THR A 367 17.53 18.47 9.55
CA THR A 367 18.69 17.85 8.91
C THR A 367 19.93 18.75 8.99
N MET A 368 19.76 20.05 8.70
CA MET A 368 20.83 21.05 8.83
C MET A 368 21.25 21.28 10.29
N THR A 369 20.31 21.23 11.23
CA THR A 369 20.58 21.38 12.66
C THR A 369 21.39 20.20 13.20
N ALA A 370 20.99 18.97 12.86
CA ALA A 370 21.74 17.76 13.20
C ALA A 370 23.13 17.78 12.58
N GLY A 371 23.25 18.16 11.30
CA GLY A 371 24.55 18.39 10.66
C GLY A 371 25.39 19.43 11.40
N SER A 372 24.80 20.54 11.83
CA SER A 372 25.51 21.57 12.60
C SER A 372 26.01 21.05 13.96
N ARG A 373 25.30 20.12 14.61
CA ARG A 373 25.75 19.48 15.87
C ARG A 373 26.93 18.53 15.63
N LEU A 374 27.03 17.92 14.45
CA LEU A 374 28.20 17.14 14.03
C LEU A 374 29.40 18.04 13.71
N GLY A 375 29.17 19.22 13.11
CA GLY A 375 30.23 20.13 12.63
C GLY A 375 30.74 21.20 13.61
N LYS A 376 30.13 21.37 14.80
CA LYS A 376 30.59 22.37 15.78
C LYS A 376 31.86 21.89 16.51
N PRO A 377 32.98 22.66 16.47
CA PRO A 377 34.06 22.48 17.43
C PRO A 377 33.56 22.91 18.82
N GLN A 378 33.75 22.07 19.82
CA GLN A 378 33.69 22.46 21.24
C GLN A 378 35.10 22.44 21.81
#